data_AF-A0A059EDR0-F1
#
_entry.id   AF-A0A059EDR0-F1
#
_cell.length_a   1.000
_cell.length_b   1.000
_cell.length_c   1.000
_cell.angle_alpha   90.00
_cell.angle_beta   90.00
_cell.angle_gamma   90.00
#
_symmetry.space_group_name_H-M   'P 1'
#
loop_
_entity.id
_entity.type
_entity.pdbx_description
1 polymer ?
#
loop_
_entity_poly.entity_id
_entity_poly.type
_entity_poly.pdbx_seq_one_letter_code
_entity_poly.pdbx_strand_id
1 'polypeptide(L)'
;MTDTRNVFALILAVMILQIAGGLLSMLTPLGLEALGTAPQFIGGIAALYATGFMLGAWTAPAALASFGNIRLFAAAAAVTSAGSIALSLWYEPGFWAIVRIVQGVSFAYMFTSVESWLGQAVPDKSRGNVMGLYHMGAKLSLMIGPFFVAGLSPLHCF
;
A
#
# COMPACT_ATOMS: atom_id res chain seq x y z
N MET A 1 3.13 30.13 -0.20
CA MET A 1 2.37 29.42 0.85
C MET A 1 1.64 28.17 0.34
N THR A 2 1.46 28.00 -0.97
CA THR A 2 0.79 26.84 -1.58
C THR A 2 1.66 25.58 -1.64
N ASP A 3 2.99 25.70 -1.67
CA ASP A 3 3.90 24.56 -1.84
C ASP A 3 3.96 23.63 -0.61
N THR A 4 4.00 24.19 0.60
CA THR A 4 4.11 23.40 1.83
C THR A 4 2.84 22.58 2.12
N ARG A 5 1.67 23.12 1.75
CA ARG A 5 0.38 22.45 1.94
C ARG A 5 0.25 21.20 1.08
N ASN A 6 0.82 21.21 -0.12
CA ASN A 6 0.84 20.06 -1.02
C ASN A 6 1.77 18.95 -0.48
N VAL A 7 2.95 19.32 0.02
CA VAL A 7 3.90 18.36 0.62
C VAL A 7 3.29 17.64 1.83
N PHE A 8 2.63 18.38 2.72
CA PHE A 8 1.96 17.78 3.88
C PHE A 8 0.84 16.82 3.47
N ALA A 9 0.03 17.21 2.48
CA ALA A 9 -1.02 16.35 1.95
C ALA A 9 -0.47 15.03 1.35
N LEU A 10 0.67 15.08 0.66
CA LEU A 10 1.33 13.90 0.11
C LEU A 10 1.86 12.96 1.20
N ILE A 11 2.51 13.52 2.22
CA ILE A 11 3.00 12.75 3.36
C ILE A 11 1.81 12.11 4.10
N LEU A 12 0.73 12.86 4.35
CA LEU A 12 -0.45 12.31 4.98
C LEU A 12 -1.09 11.18 4.14
N ALA A 13 -1.16 11.36 2.82
CA ALA A 13 -1.69 10.34 1.91
C ALA A 13 -0.87 9.05 1.96
N VAL A 14 0.47 9.14 1.95
CA VAL A 14 1.32 7.93 2.07
C VAL A 14 1.20 7.27 3.43
N MET A 15 1.02 8.06 4.49
CA MET A 15 0.84 7.53 5.85
C MET A 15 -0.44 6.70 5.93
N ILE A 16 -1.56 7.23 5.42
CA ILE A 16 -2.83 6.50 5.34
C ILE A 16 -2.66 5.22 4.49
N LEU A 17 -2.01 5.33 3.33
CA LEU A 17 -1.70 4.19 2.47
C LEU A 17 -0.92 3.10 3.21
N GLN A 18 0.07 3.48 4.01
CA GLN A 18 0.92 2.56 4.77
C GLN A 18 0.19 1.91 5.95
N ILE A 19 -0.70 2.65 6.63
CA ILE A 19 -1.60 2.05 7.63
C ILE A 19 -2.44 0.97 6.97
N ALA A 20 -3.05 1.25 5.82
CA ALA A 20 -3.85 0.29 5.07
C ALA A 20 -3.03 -0.92 4.61
N GLY A 21 -1.81 -0.71 4.11
CA GLY A 21 -0.88 -1.78 3.75
C GLY A 21 -0.52 -2.68 4.95
N GLY A 22 -0.28 -2.06 6.11
CA GLY A 22 -0.03 -2.77 7.37
C GLY A 22 -1.24 -3.59 7.81
N LEU A 23 -2.44 -3.02 7.74
CA LEU A 23 -3.70 -3.71 8.05
C LEU A 23 -3.90 -4.95 7.16
N LEU A 24 -3.75 -4.79 5.84
CA LEU A 24 -3.88 -5.87 4.86
C LEU A 24 -2.83 -6.96 5.07
N SER A 25 -1.62 -6.60 5.52
CA SER A 25 -0.55 -7.56 5.81
C SER A 25 -0.93 -8.60 6.87
N MET A 26 -1.79 -8.22 7.84
CA MET A 26 -2.32 -9.11 8.86
C MET A 26 -3.67 -9.71 8.50
N LEU A 27 -4.60 -8.92 7.94
CA LEU A 27 -5.95 -9.40 7.61
C LEU A 27 -5.94 -10.55 6.60
N THR A 28 -5.02 -10.53 5.64
CA THR A 28 -4.97 -11.57 4.60
C THR A 28 -4.55 -12.93 5.13
N PRO A 29 -3.41 -13.10 5.83
CA PRO A 29 -3.06 -14.42 6.38
C PRO A 29 -4.11 -14.92 7.36
N LEU A 30 -4.64 -14.05 8.24
CA LEU A 30 -5.70 -14.41 9.18
C LEU A 30 -6.99 -14.86 8.47
N GLY A 31 -7.38 -14.15 7.41
CA GLY A 31 -8.53 -14.50 6.60
C GLY A 31 -8.36 -15.82 5.85
N LEU A 32 -7.17 -16.08 5.29
CA LEU A 32 -6.88 -17.35 4.59
C LEU A 32 -6.79 -18.53 5.56
N GLU A 33 -6.25 -18.31 6.76
CA GLU A 33 -6.21 -19.31 7.83
C GLU A 33 -7.63 -19.69 8.28
N ALA A 34 -8.52 -18.71 8.44
CA ALA A 34 -9.93 -18.95 8.76
C ALA A 34 -10.67 -19.75 7.66
N LEU A 35 -10.18 -19.72 6.42
CA LEU A 35 -10.68 -20.54 5.31
C LEU A 35 -10.07 -21.96 5.26
N GLY A 36 -9.19 -22.31 6.21
CA GLY A 36 -8.50 -23.60 6.25
C GLY A 36 -7.39 -23.74 5.20
N THR A 37 -6.88 -22.62 4.67
CA THR A 37 -5.81 -22.63 3.66
C THR A 37 -4.51 -23.11 4.29
N ALA A 38 -3.81 -24.05 3.64
CA ALA A 38 -2.55 -24.55 4.16
C ALA A 38 -1.48 -23.42 4.26
N PRO A 39 -0.63 -23.40 5.32
CA PRO A 39 0.33 -22.31 5.55
C PRO A 39 1.28 -22.03 4.38
N GLN A 40 1.60 -23.08 3.62
CA GLN A 40 2.43 -23.01 2.40
C GLN A 40 1.84 -22.05 1.35
N PHE A 41 0.52 -22.14 1.14
CA PHE A 41 -0.20 -21.31 0.18
C PHE A 41 -0.36 -19.87 0.69
N ILE A 42 -0.55 -19.68 1.99
CA ILE A 42 -0.59 -18.35 2.61
C ILE A 42 0.75 -17.63 2.39
N GLY A 43 1.87 -18.33 2.64
CA GLY A 43 3.22 -17.82 2.34
C GLY A 43 3.41 -17.53 0.84
N GLY A 44 2.90 -18.40 -0.04
CA GLY A 44 2.90 -18.19 -1.48
C GLY A 44 2.15 -16.92 -1.91
N ILE A 45 0.98 -16.64 -1.32
CA ILE A 45 0.19 -15.43 -1.60
C ILE A 45 0.94 -14.18 -1.14
N ALA A 46 1.63 -14.23 0.00
CA ALA A 46 2.49 -13.14 0.45
C ALA A 46 3.66 -12.89 -0.52
N ALA A 47 4.27 -13.96 -1.06
CA ALA A 47 5.30 -13.84 -2.08
C ALA A 47 4.76 -13.22 -3.38
N LEU A 48 3.57 -13.63 -3.82
CA LEU A 48 2.91 -13.06 -5.01
C LEU A 48 2.60 -11.57 -4.87
N TYR A 49 2.21 -11.11 -3.68
CA TYR A 49 2.12 -9.67 -3.40
C TYR A 49 3.45 -8.96 -3.61
N ALA A 50 4.55 -9.51 -3.07
CA ALA A 50 5.88 -8.94 -3.25
C ALA A 50 6.33 -8.96 -4.73
N THR A 51 6.06 -10.04 -5.46
CA THR A 51 6.31 -10.13 -6.91
C THR A 51 5.52 -9.06 -7.67
N GLY A 52 4.23 -8.89 -7.36
CA GLY A 52 3.40 -7.82 -7.93
C GLY A 52 3.98 -6.44 -7.65
N PHE A 53 4.43 -6.19 -6.42
CA PHE A 53 5.09 -4.93 -6.06
C PHE A 53 6.37 -4.69 -6.86
N MET A 54 7.22 -5.71 -7.05
CA MET A 54 8.44 -5.59 -7.86
C MET A 54 8.13 -5.29 -9.33
N LEU A 55 7.14 -5.97 -9.91
CA LEU A 55 6.68 -5.72 -11.28
C LEU A 55 6.10 -4.30 -11.43
N GLY A 56 5.32 -3.87 -10.44
CA GLY A 56 4.82 -2.49 -10.36
C GLY A 56 5.96 -1.49 -10.30
N ALA A 57 6.96 -1.70 -9.45
CA ALA A 57 8.10 -0.79 -9.31
C ALA A 57 8.90 -0.65 -10.62
N TRP A 58 9.08 -1.74 -11.37
CA TRP A 58 9.74 -1.69 -12.68
C TRP A 58 8.89 -0.93 -13.70
N THR A 59 7.58 -1.18 -13.76
CA THR A 59 6.70 -0.54 -14.75
C THR A 59 6.29 0.89 -14.36
N ALA A 60 6.51 1.31 -13.11
CA ALA A 60 6.05 2.58 -12.58
C ALA A 60 6.59 3.80 -13.34
N PRO A 61 7.89 3.92 -13.68
CA PRO A 61 8.39 5.10 -14.39
C PRO A 61 7.74 5.28 -15.77
N ALA A 62 7.52 4.19 -16.50
CA ALA A 62 6.87 4.21 -17.81
C ALA A 62 5.38 4.59 -17.71
N ALA A 63 4.68 4.03 -16.72
CA ALA A 63 3.29 4.38 -16.43
C ALA A 63 3.17 5.86 -16.02
N LEU A 64 4.11 6.36 -15.22
CA LEU A 64 4.14 7.74 -14.75
C LEU A 64 4.35 8.73 -15.90
N ALA A 65 5.26 8.43 -16.82
CA ALA A 65 5.49 9.24 -18.01
C ALA A 65 4.24 9.30 -18.92
N SER A 66 3.43 8.24 -18.92
CA SER A 66 2.25 8.13 -19.79
C SER A 66 0.99 8.79 -19.20
N PHE A 67 0.77 8.64 -17.88
CA PHE A 67 -0.48 9.06 -17.22
C PHE A 67 -0.33 10.27 -16.31
N GLY A 68 0.88 10.56 -15.83
CA GLY A 68 1.18 11.60 -14.85
C GLY A 68 0.88 11.18 -13.40
N ASN A 69 1.51 11.88 -12.45
CA ASN A 69 1.52 11.56 -11.01
C ASN A 69 0.10 11.40 -10.42
N ILE A 70 -0.77 12.39 -10.62
CA ILE A 70 -2.09 12.45 -9.96
C ILE A 70 -3.03 11.35 -10.48
N ARG A 71 -3.10 11.16 -11.81
CA ARG A 71 -3.99 10.18 -12.42
C ARG A 71 -3.57 8.76 -12.11
N LEU A 72 -2.26 8.48 -12.15
CA LEU A 72 -1.74 7.16 -11.82
C LEU A 72 -2.00 6.80 -10.35
N PHE A 73 -1.75 7.75 -9.43
CA PHE A 73 -2.04 7.56 -8.01
C PHE A 73 -3.53 7.28 -7.77
N ALA A 74 -4.42 8.11 -8.32
CA ALA A 74 -5.87 7.97 -8.12
C ALA A 74 -6.40 6.65 -8.68
N ALA A 75 -5.95 6.23 -9.87
CA ALA A 75 -6.33 4.96 -10.47
C ALA A 75 -5.84 3.77 -9.62
N ALA A 76 -4.58 3.79 -9.18
CA ALA A 76 -4.02 2.74 -8.33
C ALA A 76 -4.70 2.65 -6.96
N ALA A 77 -5.07 3.79 -6.37
CA ALA A 77 -5.84 3.85 -5.13
C ALA A 77 -7.24 3.24 -5.30
N ALA A 78 -7.93 3.57 -6.40
CA ALA A 78 -9.24 3.00 -6.72
C ALA A 78 -9.17 1.48 -6.93
N VAL A 79 -8.17 0.99 -7.68
CA VAL A 79 -7.94 -0.45 -7.89
C VAL A 79 -7.66 -1.16 -6.57
N THR A 80 -6.83 -0.57 -5.71
CA THR A 80 -6.52 -1.14 -4.39
C THR A 80 -7.77 -1.22 -3.51
N SER A 81 -8.58 -0.15 -3.49
CA SER A 81 -9.84 -0.10 -2.72
C SER A 81 -10.86 -1.11 -3.22
N ALA A 82 -11.07 -1.20 -4.54
CA ALA A 82 -11.94 -2.20 -5.15
C ALA A 82 -11.46 -3.62 -4.86
N GLY A 83 -10.15 -3.87 -4.93
CA GLY A 83 -9.54 -5.15 -4.57
C GLY A 83 -9.79 -5.53 -3.11
N SER A 84 -9.65 -4.58 -2.17
CA SER A 84 -9.91 -4.83 -0.75
C SER A 84 -11.38 -5.21 -0.48
N ILE A 85 -12.32 -4.56 -1.16
CA ILE A 85 -13.74 -4.93 -1.08
C ILE A 85 -13.96 -6.33 -1.69
N ALA A 86 -13.33 -6.62 -2.84
CA ALA A 86 -13.47 -7.91 -3.51
C ALA A 86 -12.96 -9.09 -2.67
N LEU A 87 -11.88 -8.91 -1.90
CA LEU A 87 -11.39 -9.92 -0.94
C LEU A 87 -12.44 -10.28 0.12
N SER A 88 -13.33 -9.34 0.46
CA SER A 88 -14.41 -9.57 1.44
C SER A 88 -15.64 -10.26 0.84
N LEU A 89 -15.76 -10.32 -0.49
CA LEU A 89 -16.90 -10.90 -1.20
C LEU A 89 -16.65 -12.34 -1.69
N TRP A 90 -15.40 -12.67 -2.02
CA TRP A 90 -15.04 -13.97 -2.57
C TRP A 90 -13.97 -14.66 -1.71
N TYR A 91 -14.24 -15.89 -1.30
CA TYR A 91 -13.46 -16.64 -0.30
C TYR A 91 -12.63 -17.78 -0.92
N GLU A 92 -12.06 -17.56 -2.11
CA GLU A 92 -11.26 -18.55 -2.82
C GLU A 92 -9.76 -18.15 -2.79
N PRO A 93 -8.84 -19.04 -2.34
CA PRO A 93 -7.43 -18.69 -2.20
C PRO A 93 -6.74 -18.21 -3.50
N GLY A 94 -7.10 -18.79 -4.65
CA GLY A 94 -6.61 -18.36 -5.97
C GLY A 94 -7.05 -16.94 -6.32
N PHE A 95 -8.30 -16.59 -6.05
CA PHE A 95 -8.81 -15.23 -6.20
C PHE A 95 -8.03 -14.24 -5.33
N TRP A 96 -7.77 -14.60 -4.07
CA TRP A 96 -6.97 -13.79 -3.15
C TRP A 96 -5.56 -13.57 -3.68
N ALA A 97 -4.93 -14.60 -4.25
CA ALA A 97 -3.63 -14.51 -4.88
C ALA A 97 -3.59 -13.46 -6.00
N ILE A 98 -4.56 -13.49 -6.92
CA ILE A 98 -4.66 -12.55 -8.04
C ILE A 98 -4.84 -11.12 -7.53
N VAL A 99 -5.77 -10.91 -6.60
CA VAL A 99 -6.00 -9.57 -6.03
C VAL A 99 -4.75 -9.05 -5.32
N ARG A 100 -4.02 -9.92 -4.61
CA ARG A 100 -2.78 -9.53 -3.95
C ARG A 100 -1.68 -9.10 -4.92
N ILE A 101 -1.55 -9.75 -6.09
CA ILE A 101 -0.62 -9.31 -7.13
C ILE A 101 -0.99 -7.90 -7.61
N VAL A 102 -2.27 -7.69 -7.92
CA VAL A 102 -2.78 -6.40 -8.41
C VAL A 102 -2.61 -5.29 -7.37
N GLN A 103 -2.87 -5.58 -6.09
CA GLN A 103 -2.61 -4.67 -4.98
C GLN A 103 -1.12 -4.33 -4.87
N GLY A 104 -0.23 -5.32 -5.00
CA GLY A 104 1.22 -5.09 -5.01
C GLY A 104 1.64 -4.10 -6.10
N VAL A 105 1.19 -4.33 -7.34
CA VAL A 105 1.45 -3.42 -8.48
C VAL A 105 0.92 -2.00 -8.19
N SER A 106 -0.30 -1.91 -7.68
CA SER A 106 -0.97 -0.63 -7.39
C SER A 106 -0.27 0.14 -6.28
N PHE A 107 0.18 -0.55 -5.23
CA PHE A 107 0.98 0.06 -4.15
C PHE A 107 2.27 0.65 -4.69
N ALA A 108 2.99 -0.07 -5.54
CA ALA A 108 4.21 0.45 -6.16
C ALA A 108 3.95 1.72 -6.98
N TYR A 109 2.88 1.74 -7.78
CA TYR A 109 2.49 2.94 -8.54
C TYR A 109 2.16 4.13 -7.65
N MET A 110 1.47 3.93 -6.53
CA MET A 110 1.19 4.99 -5.58
C MET A 110 2.48 5.54 -4.95
N PHE A 111 3.38 4.66 -4.52
CA PHE A 111 4.69 5.05 -3.96
C PHE A 111 5.51 5.88 -4.94
N THR A 112 5.73 5.37 -6.15
CA THR A 112 6.51 6.07 -7.17
C THR A 112 5.88 7.40 -7.58
N SER A 113 4.54 7.47 -7.65
CA SER A 113 3.84 8.72 -7.96
C SER A 113 4.05 9.78 -6.88
N VAL A 114 3.98 9.39 -5.61
CA VAL A 114 4.21 10.30 -4.48
C VAL A 114 5.66 10.76 -4.45
N GLU A 115 6.63 9.87 -4.64
CA GLU A 115 8.05 10.20 -4.63
C GLU A 115 8.42 11.15 -5.77
N SER A 116 7.91 10.92 -6.98
CA SER A 116 8.10 11.81 -8.11
C SER A 116 7.50 13.19 -7.85
N TRP A 117 6.27 13.25 -7.35
CA TRP A 117 5.62 14.52 -7.06
C TRP A 117 6.31 15.28 -5.92
N LEU A 118 6.67 14.60 -4.85
CA LEU A 118 7.41 15.18 -3.72
C LEU A 118 8.78 15.69 -4.18
N GLY A 119 9.45 14.95 -5.07
CA GLY A 119 10.71 15.36 -5.67
C GLY A 119 10.61 16.60 -6.55
N GLN A 120 9.45 16.85 -7.18
CA GLN A 120 9.19 18.07 -7.95
C GLN A 120 8.78 19.26 -7.08
N ALA A 121 8.12 19.01 -5.95
CA ALA A 121 7.60 20.04 -5.06
C ALA A 121 8.63 20.60 -4.06
N VAL A 122 9.74 19.90 -3.83
CA VAL A 122 10.73 20.26 -2.80
C VAL A 122 12.04 20.75 -3.42
N PRO A 123 12.58 21.92 -3.00
CA PRO A 123 13.88 22.40 -3.44
C PRO A 123 15.02 21.44 -3.08
N ASP A 124 16.04 21.34 -3.93
CA ASP A 124 17.15 20.38 -3.78
C ASP A 124 17.84 20.45 -2.41
N LYS A 125 18.00 21.67 -1.84
CA LYS A 125 18.62 21.89 -0.53
C LYS A 125 17.84 21.23 0.64
N SER A 126 16.53 21.05 0.50
CA SER A 126 15.66 20.48 1.54
C SER A 126 15.11 19.09 1.20
N ARG A 127 15.40 18.59 -0.02
CA ARG A 127 14.85 17.35 -0.57
C ARG A 127 15.17 16.13 0.29
N GLY A 128 16.40 16.00 0.75
CA GLY A 128 16.81 14.89 1.62
C GLY A 128 16.08 14.87 2.96
N ASN A 129 15.89 16.04 3.58
CA ASN A 129 15.21 16.14 4.87
C ASN A 129 13.71 15.80 4.75
N VAL A 130 13.05 16.29 3.70
CA VAL A 130 11.62 16.01 3.46
C VAL A 130 11.40 14.54 3.06
N MET A 131 12.27 13.97 2.22
CA MET A 131 12.21 12.54 1.88
C MET A 131 12.46 11.64 3.10
N GLY A 132 13.36 12.05 4.01
CA GLY A 132 13.58 11.36 5.28
C GLY A 132 12.33 11.35 6.16
N LEU A 133 11.69 12.51 6.35
CA LEU A 133 10.42 12.63 7.09
C LEU A 133 9.30 11.80 6.46
N TYR A 134 9.22 11.83 5.13
CA TYR A 134 8.29 11.01 4.35
C TYR A 134 8.47 9.51 4.64
N HIS A 135 9.69 8.97 4.51
CA HIS A 135 9.93 7.55 4.75
C HIS A 135 9.76 7.17 6.22
N MET A 136 10.16 8.03 7.16
CA MET A 136 9.94 7.82 8.58
C MET A 136 8.45 7.71 8.89
N GLY A 137 7.64 8.69 8.44
CA GLY A 137 6.20 8.68 8.62
C GLY A 137 5.54 7.46 7.97
N ALA A 138 5.97 7.10 6.75
CA ALA A 138 5.50 5.93 6.04
C ALA A 138 5.80 4.62 6.78
N LYS A 139 7.00 4.46 7.35
CA LYS A 139 7.38 3.22 8.08
C LYS A 139 6.72 3.14 9.45
N LEU A 140 6.61 4.26 10.17
CA LEU A 140 5.84 4.31 11.42
C LEU A 140 4.37 3.94 11.19
N SER A 141 3.77 4.50 10.15
CA SER A 141 2.40 4.19 9.73
C SER A 141 2.20 2.70 9.43
N LEU A 142 3.16 2.09 8.74
CA LEU A 142 3.14 0.65 8.46
C LEU A 142 3.23 -0.20 9.72
N MET A 143 4.05 0.21 10.70
CA MET A 143 4.13 -0.49 11.99
C MET A 143 2.84 -0.36 12.80
N ILE A 144 2.14 0.77 12.72
CA ILE A 144 0.88 1.01 13.45
C ILE A 144 -0.28 0.24 12.81
N GLY A 145 -0.30 0.08 11.49
CA GLY A 145 -1.39 -0.58 10.75
C GLY A 145 -1.89 -1.90 11.34
N PRO A 146 -1.03 -2.90 11.60
CA PRO A 146 -1.41 -4.17 12.21
C PRO A 146 -2.07 -4.04 13.59
N PHE A 147 -1.72 -3.03 14.39
CA PHE A 147 -2.31 -2.83 15.72
C PHE A 147 -3.78 -2.42 15.65
N PHE A 148 -4.26 -1.88 14.53
CA PHE A 148 -5.70 -1.66 14.35
C PHE A 148 -6.47 -2.99 14.30
N VAL A 149 -5.88 -4.05 13.71
CA VAL A 149 -6.48 -5.40 13.76
C VAL A 149 -6.47 -5.93 15.19
N ALA A 150 -5.38 -5.72 15.93
CA ALA A 150 -5.29 -6.13 17.34
C ALA A 150 -6.25 -5.36 18.26
N GLY A 151 -6.46 -4.06 18.03
CA GLY A 151 -7.43 -3.26 18.79
C GLY A 151 -8.88 -3.54 18.41
N LEU A 152 -9.13 -4.04 17.20
CA LEU A 152 -10.43 -4.58 16.76
C LEU A 152 -10.66 -6.02 17.27
N SER A 153 -9.64 -6.70 17.81
CA SER A 153 -9.83 -7.97 18.46
C SER A 153 -10.55 -7.74 19.80
N PRO A 154 -11.79 -8.24 19.98
CA PRO A 154 -12.44 -8.20 21.27
C PRO A 154 -11.81 -9.28 22.17
N LEU A 155 -10.55 -9.10 22.57
CA LEU A 155 -9.87 -9.98 23.53
C LEU A 155 -10.03 -9.47 24.97
N HIS A 156 -11.28 -9.15 25.31
CA HIS A 156 -11.82 -9.12 26.67
C HIS A 156 -12.71 -10.35 26.94
N CYS A 157 -12.58 -11.44 26.17
CA CYS A 157 -13.33 -12.66 26.45
C CYS A 157 -12.63 -13.90 25.88
N PHE A 158 -11.46 -14.26 26.43
CA PHE A 158 -11.06 -15.63 26.76
C PHE A 158 -9.97 -15.56 27.83
#